data_AF-A0A1H7BU91-F1
#
_entry.id   AF-A0A1H7BU91-F1
#
_cell.length_a   1.000
_cell.length_b   1.000
_cell.length_c   1.000
_cell.angle_alpha   90.00
_cell.angle_beta   90.00
_cell.angle_gamma   90.00
#
_symmetry.space_group_name_H-M   'P 1'
#
loop_
_entity.id
_entity.type
_entity.pdbx_description
1 polymer ?
#
loop_
_entity_poly.entity_id
_entity_poly.type
_entity_poly.pdbx_seq_one_letter_code
_entity_poly.pdbx_strand_id
1 'polypeptide(L)'
;MDAYVRMIAIQSLLAHTRGMDQITISEGLKRGLRRHCPHCDSPTLFSGYLTVQPRCPVCGADNGQHRVDDIASYFTILLVGHLVIAPSLAIPWVWSAPLWASMSILMTLVLVITLTALPYIKGGVIGVLAATGDKKADDAKQRPASRTD
;
A
#
# COMPACT_ATOMS: atom_id res chain seq x y z
N MET A 1 43.16 -4.92 -19.81
CA MET A 1 41.90 -5.65 -20.06
C MET A 1 41.13 -5.92 -18.76
N ASP A 2 41.79 -6.24 -17.64
CA ASP A 2 41.14 -6.42 -16.32
C ASP A 2 40.33 -5.22 -15.82
N ALA A 3 40.80 -4.00 -16.05
CA ALA A 3 40.07 -2.79 -15.66
C ALA A 3 38.74 -2.63 -16.43
N TYR A 4 38.71 -3.07 -17.69
CA TYR A 4 37.54 -2.95 -18.55
C TYR A 4 36.48 -4.00 -18.20
N VAL A 5 36.91 -5.23 -17.90
CA VAL A 5 36.03 -6.31 -17.41
C VAL A 5 35.44 -5.96 -16.03
N ARG A 6 36.24 -5.36 -15.13
CA ARG A 6 35.75 -4.85 -13.84
C ARG A 6 34.76 -3.69 -13.98
N MET A 7 34.99 -2.75 -14.89
CA MET A 7 34.01 -1.69 -15.18
C MET A 7 32.69 -2.28 -15.72
N ILE A 8 32.74 -3.22 -16.67
CA ILE A 8 31.52 -3.87 -17.21
C ILE A 8 30.77 -4.64 -16.13
N ALA A 9 31.47 -5.38 -15.27
CA ALA A 9 30.87 -6.12 -14.15
C ALA A 9 30.18 -5.16 -13.16
N ILE A 10 30.85 -4.05 -12.80
CA ILE A 10 30.27 -3.01 -11.93
C ILE A 10 29.09 -2.30 -12.62
N GLN A 11 29.18 -2.00 -13.92
CA GLN A 11 28.08 -1.41 -14.70
C GLN A 11 26.86 -2.33 -14.74
N SER A 12 27.08 -3.65 -14.89
CA SER A 12 26.02 -4.66 -14.93
C SER A 12 25.36 -4.89 -13.56
N LEU A 13 26.15 -4.85 -12.47
CA LEU A 13 25.63 -4.89 -11.09
C LEU A 13 24.83 -3.63 -10.74
N LEU A 14 25.30 -2.45 -11.17
CA LEU A 14 24.59 -1.18 -11.00
C LEU A 14 23.32 -1.08 -11.89
N ALA A 15 23.31 -1.75 -13.04
CA ALA A 15 22.12 -1.88 -13.89
C ALA A 15 21.09 -2.83 -13.28
N HIS A 16 21.54 -3.90 -12.61
CA HIS A 16 20.65 -4.83 -11.92
C HIS A 16 19.96 -4.18 -10.71
N THR A 17 20.63 -3.28 -9.99
CA THR A 17 20.01 -2.48 -8.92
C THR A 17 19.05 -1.41 -9.44
N ARG A 18 19.29 -0.85 -10.64
CA ARG A 18 18.43 0.17 -11.27
C ARG A 18 17.11 -0.36 -11.83
N GLY A 19 16.96 -1.68 -11.99
CA GLY A 19 15.74 -2.29 -12.53
C GLY A 19 14.60 -2.45 -11.51
N MET A 20 14.85 -2.25 -10.22
CA MET A 20 13.84 -2.35 -9.16
C MET A 20 13.07 -1.04 -8.89
N ASP A 21 13.37 0.01 -9.67
CA ASP A 21 13.31 1.42 -9.28
C ASP A 21 12.19 2.24 -9.96
N GLN A 22 11.29 1.62 -10.74
CA GLN A 22 10.16 2.32 -11.36
C GLN A 22 8.89 1.46 -11.31
N ILE A 23 8.40 1.21 -10.10
CA ILE A 23 7.07 0.60 -9.95
C ILE A 23 6.00 1.65 -10.31
N THR A 24 5.13 1.30 -11.25
CA THR A 24 4.00 2.18 -11.59
C THR A 24 3.00 2.19 -10.43
N ILE A 25 2.30 3.31 -10.22
CA ILE A 25 1.29 3.45 -9.16
C ILE A 25 0.28 2.29 -9.18
N SER A 26 -0.16 1.87 -10.38
CA SER A 26 -1.08 0.75 -10.56
C SER A 26 -0.49 -0.58 -10.09
N GLU A 27 0.79 -0.82 -10.38
CA GLU A 27 1.50 -2.06 -10.01
C GLU A 27 1.77 -2.09 -8.50
N GLY A 28 2.23 -0.96 -7.94
CA GLY A 28 2.38 -0.79 -6.49
C GLY A 28 1.06 -1.01 -5.75
N LEU A 29 -0.03 -0.41 -6.22
CA LEU A 29 -1.36 -0.59 -5.65
C LEU A 29 -1.80 -2.05 -5.69
N LYS A 30 -1.64 -2.73 -6.83
CA LYS A 30 -2.03 -4.14 -7.01
C LYS A 30 -1.25 -5.07 -6.08
N ARG A 31 0.07 -4.93 -6.02
CA ARG A 31 0.94 -5.73 -5.13
C ARG A 31 0.63 -5.44 -3.65
N GLY A 32 0.46 -4.17 -3.32
CA GLY A 32 0.07 -3.71 -1.99
C GLY A 32 -1.28 -4.26 -1.54
N LEU A 33 -2.31 -4.20 -2.39
CA LEU A 33 -3.64 -4.78 -2.11
C LEU A 33 -3.59 -6.30 -1.95
N ARG A 34 -2.60 -6.98 -2.53
CA ARG A 34 -2.36 -8.41 -2.30
C ARG A 34 -1.55 -8.68 -1.04
N ARG A 35 -1.15 -7.67 -0.28
CA ARG A 35 -0.22 -7.77 0.87
C ARG A 35 1.19 -8.27 0.48
N HIS A 36 1.61 -7.99 -0.75
CA HIS A 36 2.93 -8.33 -1.26
C HIS A 36 3.85 -7.10 -1.28
N CYS A 37 5.17 -7.33 -1.25
CA CYS A 37 6.16 -6.29 -1.35
C CYS A 37 6.02 -5.55 -2.70
N PRO A 38 5.96 -4.21 -2.70
CA PRO A 38 5.73 -3.46 -3.94
C PRO A 38 6.88 -3.63 -4.95
N HIS A 39 8.11 -3.85 -4.50
CA HIS A 39 9.27 -4.01 -5.38
C HIS A 39 9.40 -5.42 -5.97
N CYS A 40 9.27 -6.48 -5.14
CA CYS A 40 9.56 -7.86 -5.55
C CYS A 40 8.35 -8.80 -5.62
N ASP A 41 7.14 -8.33 -5.30
CA ASP A 41 5.91 -9.13 -5.29
C ASP A 41 5.99 -10.39 -4.41
N SER A 42 6.71 -10.31 -3.28
CA SER A 42 6.79 -11.36 -2.27
C SER A 42 5.73 -11.16 -1.16
N PRO A 43 5.07 -12.20 -0.62
CA PRO A 43 4.06 -12.11 0.45
C PRO A 43 4.64 -11.78 1.85
N THR A 44 5.65 -10.91 1.91
CA THR A 44 6.43 -10.58 3.12
C THR A 44 6.24 -9.12 3.56
N LEU A 45 5.18 -8.44 3.09
CA LEU A 45 4.96 -7.03 3.42
C LEU A 45 4.57 -6.84 4.89
N PHE A 46 3.80 -7.78 5.43
CA PHE A 46 3.33 -7.76 6.81
C PHE A 46 3.93 -8.94 7.58
N SER A 47 4.35 -8.68 8.82
CA SER A 47 4.84 -9.72 9.75
C SER A 47 3.77 -10.18 10.74
N GLY A 48 2.71 -9.38 10.89
CA GLY A 48 1.52 -9.71 11.66
C GLY A 48 0.26 -9.29 10.89
N TYR A 49 -0.83 -9.09 11.62
CA TYR A 49 -2.10 -8.69 11.01
C TYR A 49 -2.07 -7.26 10.43
N LEU A 50 -1.48 -6.31 11.18
CA LEU A 50 -1.37 -4.89 10.79
C LEU A 50 0.07 -4.37 10.82
N THR A 51 1.01 -5.15 11.35
CA THR A 51 2.39 -4.70 11.53
C THR A 51 3.21 -4.94 10.26
N VAL A 52 3.74 -3.84 9.74
CA VAL A 52 4.51 -3.77 8.49
C VAL A 52 5.94 -4.21 8.78
N GLN A 53 6.50 -5.05 7.92
CA GLN A 53 7.89 -5.44 8.03
C GLN A 53 8.76 -4.27 7.55
N PRO A 54 9.66 -3.72 8.39
CA PRO A 54 10.45 -2.54 8.03
C PRO A 54 11.38 -2.81 6.85
N ARG A 55 11.91 -4.03 6.70
CA ARG A 55 12.72 -4.44 5.56
C ARG A 55 12.20 -5.74 4.95
N CYS A 56 12.06 -5.77 3.63
CA CYS A 56 11.72 -7.01 2.95
C CYS A 56 12.88 -8.03 3.05
N PRO A 57 12.64 -9.28 3.47
CA PRO A 57 13.69 -10.31 3.55
C PRO A 57 14.18 -10.81 2.17
N VAL A 58 13.41 -10.57 1.09
CA VAL A 58 13.72 -11.03 -0.26
C VAL A 58 14.54 -9.99 -1.05
N CYS A 59 14.07 -8.74 -1.09
CA CYS A 59 14.74 -7.68 -1.87
C CYS A 59 15.48 -6.64 -1.02
N GLY A 60 15.33 -6.66 0.30
CA GLY A 60 15.98 -5.69 1.19
C GLY A 60 15.36 -4.28 1.19
N ALA A 61 14.27 -4.04 0.44
CA ALA A 61 13.61 -2.74 0.37
C ALA A 61 13.06 -2.29 1.74
N ASP A 62 13.19 -1.00 2.05
CA ASP A 62 12.69 -0.38 3.29
C ASP A 62 11.22 0.04 3.14
N ASN A 63 10.32 -0.63 3.87
CA ASN A 63 8.89 -0.31 3.89
C ASN A 63 8.47 0.44 5.18
N GLY A 64 9.40 0.71 6.10
CA GLY A 64 9.10 1.16 7.47
C GLY A 64 8.91 2.66 7.65
N GLN A 65 9.23 3.48 6.63
CA GLN A 65 9.33 4.94 6.81
C GLN A 65 7.99 5.70 6.78
N HIS A 66 6.93 5.08 6.28
CA HIS A 66 5.65 5.77 6.08
C HIS A 66 4.68 5.48 7.23
N ARG A 67 4.19 6.53 7.92
CA ARG A 67 3.01 6.40 8.79
C ARG A 67 1.77 6.31 7.91
N VAL A 68 1.29 5.09 7.70
CA VAL A 68 0.17 4.81 6.79
C VAL A 68 -1.15 4.58 7.55
N ASP A 69 -1.09 4.56 8.89
CA ASP A 69 -2.19 4.13 9.73
C ASP A 69 -3.41 5.06 9.64
N ASP A 70 -3.19 6.38 9.58
CA ASP A 70 -4.27 7.37 9.46
C ASP A 70 -5.04 7.19 8.15
N ILE A 71 -4.32 7.15 7.02
CA ILE A 71 -4.89 7.03 5.68
C ILE A 71 -5.67 5.71 5.53
N ALA A 72 -5.12 4.61 6.03
CA ALA A 72 -5.79 3.31 5.97
C ALA A 72 -7.11 3.29 6.74
N SER A 73 -7.16 3.93 7.92
CA SER A 73 -8.38 4.00 8.73
C SER A 73 -9.48 4.86 8.06
N TYR A 74 -9.12 6.00 7.45
CA TYR A 74 -10.07 6.87 6.73
C TYR A 74 -10.72 6.15 5.55
N PHE A 75 -9.94 5.44 4.74
CA PHE A 75 -10.50 4.66 3.64
C PHE A 75 -11.39 3.52 4.14
N THR A 76 -11.03 2.88 5.26
CA THR A 76 -11.84 1.81 5.85
C THR A 76 -13.20 2.32 6.31
N ILE A 77 -13.25 3.46 7.04
CA ILE A 77 -14.53 4.00 7.52
C ILE A 77 -15.42 4.48 6.37
N LEU A 78 -14.83 5.05 5.31
CA LEU A 78 -15.57 5.42 4.10
C LEU A 78 -16.20 4.18 3.44
N LEU A 79 -15.43 3.09 3.31
CA LEU A 79 -15.93 1.83 2.75
C LEU A 79 -17.08 1.27 3.59
N VAL A 80 -16.91 1.18 4.92
CA VAL A 80 -17.94 0.68 5.84
C VAL A 80 -19.20 1.55 5.80
N GLY A 81 -19.06 2.87 5.80
CA GLY A 81 -20.17 3.80 5.70
C GLY A 81 -21.02 3.57 4.45
N HIS A 82 -20.38 3.37 3.29
CA HIS A 82 -21.09 3.17 2.04
C HIS A 82 -21.65 1.75 1.88
N LEU A 83 -20.94 0.72 2.35
CA LEU A 83 -21.38 -0.67 2.19
C LEU A 83 -22.38 -1.12 3.25
N VAL A 84 -22.35 -0.52 4.45
CA VAL A 84 -23.16 -0.97 5.59
C VAL A 84 -24.18 0.08 6.01
N ILE A 85 -23.72 1.30 6.29
CA ILE A 85 -24.58 2.33 6.86
C ILE A 85 -25.59 2.83 5.82
N ALA A 86 -25.16 3.17 4.60
CA ALA A 86 -26.05 3.67 3.55
C ALA A 86 -27.20 2.69 3.20
N PRO A 87 -26.96 1.38 2.98
CA PRO A 87 -28.04 0.41 2.83
C PRO A 87 -28.89 0.27 4.08
N SER A 88 -28.28 0.35 5.27
CA SER A 88 -29.02 0.23 6.53
C SER A 88 -30.05 1.34 6.75
N LEU A 89 -29.82 2.54 6.20
CA LEU A 89 -30.79 3.64 6.22
C LEU A 89 -32.02 3.35 5.36
N ALA A 90 -31.88 2.50 4.33
CA ALA A 90 -32.98 2.08 3.47
C ALA A 90 -33.79 0.91 4.05
N ILE A 91 -33.23 0.11 4.95
CA ILE A 91 -33.88 -1.09 5.52
C ILE A 91 -35.26 -0.80 6.13
N PRO A 92 -35.48 0.24 6.97
CA PRO A 92 -36.78 0.49 7.60
C PRO A 92 -37.92 0.75 6.61
N TRP A 93 -37.59 1.18 5.39
CA TRP A 93 -38.57 1.45 4.34
C TRP A 93 -39.07 0.17 3.66
N VAL A 94 -38.28 -0.91 3.72
CA VAL A 94 -38.54 -2.17 3.01
C VAL A 94 -38.88 -3.31 3.98
N TRP A 95 -38.31 -3.28 5.19
CA TRP A 95 -38.43 -4.37 6.16
C TRP A 95 -38.53 -3.83 7.60
N SER A 96 -39.61 -4.18 8.28
CA SER A 96 -39.82 -3.93 9.71
C SER A 96 -39.14 -5.00 10.56
N ALA A 97 -37.81 -5.01 10.58
CA ALA A 97 -37.03 -5.88 11.46
C ALA A 97 -37.03 -5.35 12.91
N PRO A 98 -37.05 -6.24 13.93
CA PRO A 98 -36.92 -5.81 15.33
C PRO A 98 -35.54 -5.17 15.57
N LEU A 99 -35.51 -4.11 16.37
CA LEU A 99 -34.32 -3.25 16.54
C LEU A 99 -33.07 -4.04 16.98
N TRP A 100 -33.22 -5.02 17.86
CA TRP A 100 -32.13 -5.84 18.36
C TRP A 100 -31.46 -6.69 17.26
N ALA A 101 -32.23 -7.16 16.28
CA ALA A 101 -31.72 -7.95 15.18
C ALA A 101 -30.91 -7.07 14.22
N SER A 102 -31.44 -5.90 13.86
CA SER A 102 -30.74 -4.92 13.02
C SER A 102 -29.42 -4.49 13.65
N MET A 103 -29.41 -4.20 14.95
CA MET A 103 -28.19 -3.83 15.67
C MET A 103 -27.16 -4.96 15.68
N SER A 104 -27.58 -6.20 15.94
CA SER A 104 -26.68 -7.36 15.98
C SER A 104 -26.05 -7.64 14.61
N ILE A 105 -26.86 -7.56 13.54
CA ILE A 105 -26.40 -7.75 12.16
C ILE A 105 -25.43 -6.64 11.79
N LEU A 106 -25.78 -5.37 12.02
CA LEU A 106 -24.90 -4.24 11.71
C LEU A 106 -23.57 -4.34 12.44
N MET A 107 -23.58 -4.64 13.74
CA MET A 107 -22.36 -4.74 14.53
C MET A 107 -21.45 -5.85 13.99
N THR A 108 -22.03 -7.00 13.66
CA THR A 108 -21.28 -8.14 13.07
C THR A 108 -20.71 -7.77 11.69
N LEU A 109 -21.51 -7.13 10.84
CA LEU A 109 -21.09 -6.74 9.48
C LEU A 109 -19.97 -5.71 9.52
N VAL A 110 -20.11 -4.66 10.35
CA VAL A 110 -19.08 -3.63 10.54
C VAL A 110 -17.79 -4.25 11.04
N LEU A 111 -17.86 -5.12 12.05
CA LEU A 111 -16.69 -5.79 12.61
C LEU A 111 -15.95 -6.61 11.55
N VAL A 112 -16.67 -7.48 10.83
CA VAL A 112 -16.09 -8.36 9.82
C VAL A 112 -15.49 -7.57 8.65
N ILE A 113 -16.20 -6.57 8.13
CA ILE A 113 -15.70 -5.75 7.02
C ILE A 113 -14.49 -4.93 7.45
N THR A 114 -14.52 -4.31 8.62
CA THR A 114 -13.40 -3.50 9.11
C THR A 114 -12.15 -4.37 9.27
N LEU A 115 -12.27 -5.54 9.91
CA LEU A 115 -11.15 -6.45 10.11
C LEU A 115 -10.64 -7.09 8.82
N THR A 116 -11.48 -7.26 7.80
CA THR A 116 -11.00 -7.79 6.52
C THR A 116 -10.37 -6.70 5.66
N ALA A 117 -10.97 -5.51 5.59
CA ALA A 117 -10.54 -4.41 4.72
C ALA A 117 -9.25 -3.73 5.18
N LEU A 118 -9.08 -3.51 6.49
CA LEU A 118 -7.93 -2.83 7.09
C LEU A 118 -6.55 -3.25 6.52
N PRO A 119 -6.16 -4.54 6.57
CA PRO A 119 -4.85 -4.97 6.08
C PRO A 119 -4.68 -4.84 4.57
N TYR A 120 -5.77 -4.97 3.79
CA TYR A 120 -5.70 -4.81 2.33
C TYR A 120 -5.53 -3.34 1.94
N ILE A 121 -6.35 -2.45 2.53
CA ILE A 121 -6.26 -1.00 2.30
C ILE A 121 -4.88 -0.50 2.73
N LYS A 122 -4.41 -0.89 3.92
CA LYS A 122 -3.08 -0.52 4.42
C LYS A 122 -1.98 -0.95 3.46
N GLY A 123 -2.03 -2.19 2.96
CA GLY A 123 -1.06 -2.69 1.98
C GLY A 123 -1.10 -1.91 0.66
N GLY A 124 -2.29 -1.62 0.15
CA GLY A 124 -2.48 -0.83 -1.07
C GLY A 124 -1.88 0.57 -0.97
N VAL A 125 -2.11 1.25 0.16
CA VAL A 125 -1.55 2.60 0.39
C VAL A 125 -0.02 2.55 0.49
N ILE A 126 0.57 1.55 1.16
CA ILE A 126 2.03 1.36 1.18
C ILE A 126 2.58 1.21 -0.24
N GLY A 127 1.92 0.41 -1.08
CA GLY A 127 2.35 0.20 -2.46
C GLY A 127 2.28 1.46 -3.34
N VAL A 128 1.25 2.29 -3.15
CA VAL A 128 1.13 3.59 -3.85
C VAL A 128 2.18 4.59 -3.37
N LEU A 129 2.44 4.64 -2.05
CA LEU A 129 3.46 5.51 -1.47
C LEU A 129 4.86 5.13 -1.94
N ALA A 130 5.18 3.83 -1.99
CA ALA A 130 6.43 3.34 -2.56
C ALA A 130 6.61 3.84 -4.01
N ALA A 131 5.58 3.69 -4.85
CA ALA A 131 5.62 4.16 -6.24
C ALA A 131 5.70 5.68 -6.43
N THR A 132 5.31 6.48 -5.42
CA THR A 132 5.35 7.94 -5.47
C THR A 132 6.64 8.51 -4.87
N GLY A 133 7.20 7.83 -3.86
CA GLY A 133 8.49 8.18 -3.27
C GLY A 133 9.61 8.15 -4.32
N ASP A 134 9.63 7.11 -5.16
CA ASP A 134 10.63 6.93 -6.22
C ASP A 134 10.57 8.10 -7.22
N LYS A 135 9.37 8.50 -7.66
CA LYS A 135 9.18 9.64 -8.59
C LYS A 135 9.69 10.96 -8.04
N LYS A 136 9.45 11.23 -6.75
CA LYS A 136 9.89 12.48 -6.13
C LYS A 136 11.42 12.57 -6.05
N ALA A 137 12.09 11.43 -5.87
CA ALA A 137 13.55 11.36 -5.91
C ALA A 137 14.10 11.64 -7.31
N ASP A 138 13.42 11.15 -8.36
CA ASP A 138 13.77 11.43 -9.76
C ASP A 138 13.59 12.91 -10.12
N ASP A 139 12.44 13.49 -9.75
CA ASP A 139 12.11 14.90 -9.99
C ASP A 139 13.13 15.85 -9.31
N ALA A 140 13.54 15.52 -8.08
CA ALA A 140 14.55 16.28 -7.34
C ALA A 140 15.92 16.26 -8.03
N LYS A 141 16.29 15.12 -8.65
CA LYS A 141 17.55 14.97 -9.39
C LYS A 141 17.52 15.67 -10.75
N GLN A 142 16.34 15.84 -11.34
CA GLN A 142 16.14 16.49 -12.64
C GLN A 142 15.95 18.01 -12.55
N ARG A 143 15.72 18.59 -11.37
CA ARG A 143 15.62 20.04 -11.20
C ARG A 143 16.99 20.70 -11.49
N PRO A 144 17.13 21.48 -12.58
CA PRO A 144 18.40 22.11 -12.91
C PRO A 144 18.77 23.14 -11.84
N ALA A 145 20.05 23.17 -11.47
CA ALA A 145 20.64 24.07 -10.46
C ALA A 145 20.76 25.53 -10.95
N SER A 146 19.74 26.07 -11.61
CA SER A 146 19.78 27.37 -12.27
C SER A 146 18.71 28.35 -11.75
N ARG A 147 18.41 28.31 -10.44
CA ARG A 147 17.60 29.36 -9.79
C ARG A 147 18.40 30.01 -8.67
N THR A 148 19.41 30.74 -9.09
CA THR A 148 19.99 31.87 -8.37
C THR A 148 19.98 33.02 -9.37
N ASP A 149 18.84 33.70 -9.44
CA ASP A 149 18.76 35.09 -9.88
C ASP A 149 18.61 35.94 -8.63
#